data_AF-A0A485LHM3-F1
#
_entry.id   AF-A0A485LHM3-F1
#
_cell.length_a   1.000
_cell.length_b   1.000
_cell.length_c   1.000
_cell.angle_alpha   90.00
_cell.angle_beta   90.00
_cell.angle_gamma   90.00
#
_symmetry.space_group_name_H-M   'P 1'
#
loop_
_entity.id
_entity.type
_entity.pdbx_description
1 polymer ?
#
loop_
_entity_poly.entity_id
_entity_poly.type
_entity_poly.pdbx_seq_one_letter_code
_entity_poly.pdbx_strand_id
1 'polypeptide(L)'
;MTSTSPITAASSTASPPLNTPLSSTASVAPPPALAVHDLRMSRVVYLAFLMDTTGSMGPHLRAVKDQIHTLATAFRDLGLTTQLAFVGYKDHCDGVDHFQVFPFTTDVAAFRRFVKAIPARGGGDTPEDVLGGLAAALRRLEWPTDKAATTTTNVLFHIGDAPPHGRAYFDGRDAFPDGHADDVPMDTIVEMMQAAGIQYFFGRINDSTDAMVAAIRQTWPNDVTVFDVLDPVRIAASVLSATVRSASRTSWASSCPSAASSSLLPPRGLVPPPPRRRQFSFSPTVPTWDDLPRLRGALLSYDEPASLVDLLAGQLASHLRPVTFRVAPHPFAYGSERVVYFAQEYHKHHAASHSTHSSSPMQDSVTSLGSAGSWIDVSSHEWKEGADVVYEAENMVAKAFVYRGGDNEADGRRYMQTMECYVAAAFLAREFNRSRAAVADAANRMVPPHKLVVLRSKVVRVGDTPPYTFYAWEKHYKAEAPHVKLTNNLGYVCKRNGDNDDDQRINEMTQLAVAFTHWTWHATDGVLMVVDLQGQCTDTALVLTDPAIHSLGYQSFVGGTNLGKRGMAAFCSSHRCNAVCRALGLPEP
;
A
#
# COMPACT_ATOMS: atom_id res chain seq x y z
N MET A 1 -2.68 69.47 -47.96
CA MET A 1 -4.12 69.24 -48.24
C MET A 1 -4.24 67.97 -49.09
N THR A 2 -5.46 67.49 -49.34
CA THR A 2 -5.79 66.30 -50.16
C THR A 2 -5.44 66.54 -51.66
N SER A 3 -5.43 65.57 -52.60
CA SER A 3 -6.13 64.28 -52.71
C SER A 3 -5.50 63.28 -53.74
N THR A 4 -5.73 61.97 -53.52
CA THR A 4 -5.94 60.86 -54.50
C THR A 4 -5.08 60.67 -55.79
N SER A 5 -4.28 59.58 -55.82
CA SER A 5 -4.42 58.33 -56.64
C SER A 5 -4.53 58.35 -58.20
N PRO A 6 -4.32 57.21 -58.95
CA PRO A 6 -3.62 55.92 -58.68
C PRO A 6 -2.77 55.35 -59.90
N ILE A 7 -2.37 54.04 -59.85
CA ILE A 7 -2.32 53.01 -60.94
C ILE A 7 -0.96 52.28 -61.24
N THR A 8 -1.00 50.92 -61.27
CA THR A 8 -0.02 49.89 -61.78
C THR A 8 1.35 49.72 -61.11
N ALA A 9 1.95 48.51 -60.96
CA ALA A 9 1.63 47.10 -61.34
C ALA A 9 2.19 46.10 -60.24
N ALA A 10 2.42 44.78 -60.36
CA ALA A 10 2.50 43.82 -61.48
C ALA A 10 2.30 42.30 -61.06
N SER A 11 2.82 41.38 -61.87
CA SER A 11 2.92 39.89 -61.82
C SER A 11 3.42 39.26 -60.48
N SER A 12 3.13 37.99 -60.14
CA SER A 12 3.21 36.76 -60.97
C SER A 12 2.31 35.57 -60.51
N THR A 13 2.61 34.33 -60.94
CA THR A 13 1.67 33.19 -61.05
C THR A 13 1.70 32.13 -59.92
N ALA A 14 0.72 31.21 -59.91
CA ALA A 14 0.32 30.41 -58.74
C ALA A 14 0.55 28.88 -58.85
N SER A 15 0.23 28.15 -57.77
CA SER A 15 0.09 26.68 -57.72
C SER A 15 -0.89 26.29 -56.58
N PRO A 16 -1.55 25.11 -56.64
CA PRO A 16 -2.76 24.82 -55.86
C PRO A 16 -2.51 24.36 -54.41
N PRO A 17 -3.51 24.48 -53.51
CA PRO A 17 -3.39 24.07 -52.10
C PRO A 17 -3.44 22.54 -51.91
N LEU A 18 -2.79 22.06 -50.85
CA LEU A 18 -2.74 20.64 -50.47
C LEU A 18 -3.78 20.29 -49.38
N ASN A 19 -4.15 19.01 -49.31
CA ASN A 19 -5.22 18.47 -48.45
C ASN A 19 -5.10 18.84 -46.96
N THR A 20 -6.24 19.18 -46.34
CA THR A 20 -6.44 19.17 -44.89
C THR A 20 -6.70 17.75 -44.35
N PRO A 21 -5.94 17.26 -43.34
CA PRO A 21 -6.32 16.11 -42.54
C PRO A 21 -7.41 16.48 -41.51
N LEU A 22 -8.08 15.46 -40.96
CA LEU A 22 -9.14 15.64 -39.96
C LEU A 22 -8.61 16.05 -38.58
N SER A 23 -9.51 16.60 -37.77
CA SER A 23 -9.32 16.91 -36.34
C SER A 23 -8.71 15.74 -35.57
N SER A 24 -7.52 15.95 -34.99
CA SER A 24 -6.95 15.06 -33.98
C SER A 24 -7.43 15.52 -32.60
N THR A 25 -8.05 14.60 -31.85
CA THR A 25 -8.31 14.82 -30.42
C THR A 25 -6.97 14.93 -29.70
N ALA A 26 -6.64 16.13 -29.22
CA ALA A 26 -5.39 16.37 -28.50
C ALA A 26 -5.36 15.53 -27.21
N SER A 27 -4.55 14.47 -27.21
CA SER A 27 -4.30 13.66 -26.03
C SER A 27 -3.62 14.53 -24.97
N VAL A 28 -4.37 14.88 -23.92
CA VAL A 28 -3.83 15.61 -22.78
C VAL A 28 -2.85 14.68 -22.08
N ALA A 29 -1.56 15.00 -22.15
CA ALA A 29 -0.52 14.21 -21.50
C ALA A 29 -0.82 14.06 -19.99
N PRO A 30 -0.70 12.86 -19.42
CA PRO A 30 -0.97 12.65 -18.01
C PRO A 30 -0.04 13.55 -17.16
N PRO A 31 -0.57 14.21 -16.11
CA PRO A 31 0.22 15.13 -15.30
C PRO A 31 1.40 14.43 -14.61
N PRO A 32 2.48 15.14 -14.22
CA PRO A 32 3.69 14.53 -13.67
C PRO A 32 3.49 13.55 -12.50
N ALA A 33 2.48 13.79 -11.65
CA ALA A 33 2.11 12.89 -10.56
C ALA A 33 1.65 11.49 -11.02
N LEU A 34 1.11 11.36 -12.25
CA LEU A 34 0.78 10.07 -12.88
C LEU A 34 2.03 9.40 -13.48
N ALA A 35 2.95 10.15 -14.09
CA ALA A 35 4.22 9.62 -14.57
C ALA A 35 5.10 9.05 -13.43
N VAL A 36 4.98 9.61 -12.22
CA VAL A 36 5.59 9.03 -10.99
C VAL A 36 4.92 7.71 -10.59
N HIS A 37 3.67 7.45 -10.96
CA HIS A 37 3.01 6.17 -10.76
C HIS A 37 3.51 5.10 -11.75
N ASP A 38 3.78 5.47 -13.01
CA ASP A 38 4.38 4.56 -14.00
C ASP A 38 5.80 4.15 -13.59
N LEU A 39 6.59 5.08 -13.04
CA LEU A 39 7.92 4.82 -12.49
C LEU A 39 7.94 3.89 -11.25
N ARG A 40 6.78 3.60 -10.62
CA ARG A 40 6.70 2.61 -9.52
C ARG A 40 6.75 1.16 -10.04
N MET A 41 6.43 0.91 -11.31
CA MET A 41 6.11 -0.43 -11.83
C MET A 41 7.28 -1.21 -12.46
N SER A 42 8.41 -0.58 -12.79
CA SER A 42 9.56 -1.26 -13.41
C SER A 42 10.46 -2.04 -12.43
N ARG A 43 9.85 -2.70 -11.43
CA ARG A 43 10.57 -3.53 -10.44
C ARG A 43 10.66 -4.98 -10.88
N VAL A 44 11.88 -5.54 -10.85
CA VAL A 44 12.15 -6.92 -11.26
C VAL A 44 12.46 -7.77 -10.02
N VAL A 45 11.66 -8.80 -9.78
CA VAL A 45 11.82 -9.71 -8.63
C VAL A 45 12.51 -10.99 -9.11
N TYR A 46 13.68 -11.28 -8.55
CA TYR A 46 14.44 -12.50 -8.76
C TYR A 46 14.09 -13.48 -7.65
N LEU A 47 13.39 -14.55 -8.01
CA LEU A 47 12.81 -15.52 -7.10
C LEU A 47 13.41 -16.90 -7.37
N ALA A 48 14.24 -17.38 -6.45
CA ALA A 48 14.79 -18.72 -6.50
C ALA A 48 14.12 -19.64 -5.46
N PHE A 49 13.82 -20.87 -5.88
CA PHE A 49 13.44 -21.96 -5.00
C PHE A 49 14.65 -22.89 -4.80
N LEU A 50 15.17 -22.95 -3.59
CA LEU A 50 16.09 -24.00 -3.14
C LEU A 50 15.26 -25.10 -2.47
N MET A 51 15.44 -26.35 -2.87
CA MET A 51 14.56 -27.42 -2.42
C MET A 51 15.27 -28.76 -2.29
N ASP A 52 14.97 -29.46 -1.21
CA ASP A 52 15.31 -30.86 -1.01
C ASP A 52 14.53 -31.75 -2.01
N THR A 53 15.25 -32.63 -2.72
CA THR A 53 14.72 -33.51 -3.78
C THR A 53 14.92 -35.00 -3.52
N THR A 54 15.09 -35.37 -2.25
CA THR A 54 15.28 -36.74 -1.77
C THR A 54 13.98 -37.58 -1.78
N GLY A 55 14.05 -38.81 -1.27
CA GLY A 55 12.90 -39.70 -1.14
C GLY A 55 11.84 -39.26 -0.12
N SER A 56 12.22 -38.69 1.03
CA SER A 56 11.30 -38.22 2.09
C SER A 56 10.35 -37.15 1.53
N MET A 57 10.92 -36.20 0.82
CA MET A 57 10.26 -35.05 0.20
C MET A 57 9.25 -35.40 -0.90
N GLY A 58 9.09 -36.67 -1.28
CA GLY A 58 8.15 -37.12 -2.32
C GLY A 58 6.73 -36.51 -2.25
N PRO A 59 6.05 -36.48 -1.08
CA PRO A 59 4.74 -35.85 -0.94
C PRO A 59 4.79 -34.32 -1.05
N HIS A 60 5.77 -33.69 -0.39
CA HIS A 60 5.91 -32.23 -0.33
C HIS A 60 6.31 -31.64 -1.69
N LEU A 61 7.23 -32.30 -2.40
CA LEU A 61 7.60 -31.97 -3.77
C LEU A 61 6.41 -32.06 -4.73
N ARG A 62 5.47 -33.00 -4.55
CA ARG A 62 4.22 -33.02 -5.33
C ARG A 62 3.33 -31.82 -4.99
N ALA A 63 3.14 -31.52 -3.70
CA ALA A 63 2.36 -30.36 -3.27
C ALA A 63 2.88 -29.04 -3.86
N VAL A 64 4.19 -28.74 -3.76
CA VAL A 64 4.72 -27.48 -4.33
C VAL A 64 4.71 -27.48 -5.87
N LYS A 65 4.88 -28.64 -6.53
CA LYS A 65 4.75 -28.74 -8.01
C LYS A 65 3.38 -28.31 -8.51
N ASP A 66 2.33 -28.70 -7.78
CA ASP A 66 0.95 -28.31 -8.13
C ASP A 66 0.69 -26.84 -7.74
N GLN A 67 1.22 -26.38 -6.60
CA GLN A 67 1.10 -24.98 -6.15
C GLN A 67 1.92 -23.97 -6.96
N ILE A 68 3.03 -24.37 -7.61
CA ILE A 68 3.85 -23.50 -8.47
C ILE A 68 3.02 -22.84 -9.58
N HIS A 69 1.96 -23.49 -10.06
CA HIS A 69 1.02 -22.89 -11.00
C HIS A 69 0.24 -21.70 -10.38
N THR A 70 -0.22 -21.86 -9.14
CA THR A 70 -0.91 -20.81 -8.37
C THR A 70 0.04 -19.66 -8.08
N LEU A 71 1.26 -19.95 -7.62
CA LEU A 71 2.29 -18.94 -7.31
C LEU A 71 2.68 -18.12 -8.55
N ALA A 72 3.05 -18.77 -9.66
CA ALA A 72 3.41 -18.09 -10.91
C ALA A 72 2.20 -17.50 -11.69
N THR A 73 0.99 -17.64 -11.14
CA THR A 73 -0.19 -16.87 -11.58
C THR A 73 -0.38 -15.67 -10.66
N ALA A 74 -0.39 -15.85 -9.34
CA ALA A 74 -0.46 -14.76 -8.37
C ALA A 74 0.63 -13.69 -8.59
N PHE A 75 1.89 -14.07 -8.84
CA PHE A 75 2.96 -13.10 -9.12
C PHE A 75 2.76 -12.28 -10.41
N ARG A 76 2.08 -12.87 -11.40
CA ARG A 76 1.73 -12.23 -12.67
C ARG A 76 0.56 -11.27 -12.49
N ASP A 77 -0.44 -11.70 -11.73
CA ASP A 77 -1.66 -10.93 -11.42
C ASP A 77 -1.33 -9.72 -10.52
N LEU A 78 -0.29 -9.84 -9.67
CA LEU A 78 0.32 -8.73 -8.93
C LEU A 78 1.07 -7.69 -9.81
N GLY A 79 1.19 -7.91 -11.12
CA GLY A 79 1.84 -6.99 -12.07
C GLY A 79 3.36 -6.90 -11.93
N LEU A 80 4.01 -7.86 -11.28
CA LEU A 80 5.45 -7.85 -11.04
C LEU A 80 6.22 -8.54 -12.18
N THR A 81 7.34 -7.96 -12.61
CA THR A 81 8.22 -8.64 -13.57
C THR A 81 9.07 -9.67 -12.82
N THR A 82 8.69 -10.94 -12.86
CA THR A 82 9.37 -12.00 -12.10
C THR A 82 10.32 -12.84 -12.95
N GLN A 83 11.49 -13.11 -12.38
CA GLN A 83 12.51 -14.05 -12.86
C GLN A 83 12.52 -15.27 -11.92
N LEU A 84 12.19 -16.46 -12.44
CA LEU A 84 12.08 -17.71 -11.66
C LEU A 84 13.31 -18.60 -11.85
N ALA A 85 13.91 -19.08 -10.76
CA ALA A 85 15.00 -20.06 -10.75
C ALA A 85 14.71 -21.22 -9.78
N PHE A 86 15.37 -22.36 -9.99
CA PHE A 86 15.25 -23.55 -9.12
C PHE A 86 16.61 -24.18 -8.86
N VAL A 87 16.83 -24.66 -7.64
CA VAL A 87 17.97 -25.49 -7.24
C VAL A 87 17.45 -26.65 -6.40
N GLY A 88 17.52 -27.86 -6.95
CA GLY A 88 17.36 -29.09 -6.18
C GLY A 88 18.67 -29.48 -5.54
N TYR A 89 18.65 -29.90 -4.28
CA TYR A 89 19.75 -30.56 -3.58
C TYR A 89 19.30 -31.91 -2.98
N LYS A 90 20.28 -32.67 -2.48
CA LYS A 90 20.19 -33.98 -1.79
C LYS A 90 21.49 -34.15 -0.97
N ASP A 91 21.76 -35.33 -0.43
CA ASP A 91 23.05 -35.73 0.15
C ASP A 91 24.18 -35.90 -0.89
N HIS A 92 25.42 -35.78 -0.42
CA HIS A 92 26.67 -35.99 -1.14
C HIS A 92 26.76 -37.35 -1.85
N CYS A 93 26.06 -38.40 -1.37
CA CYS A 93 26.10 -39.73 -1.99
C CYS A 93 25.40 -39.82 -3.36
N ASP A 94 24.53 -38.87 -3.73
CA ASP A 94 23.76 -38.87 -4.99
C ASP A 94 24.60 -38.57 -6.25
N GLY A 95 25.86 -38.18 -6.09
CA GLY A 95 26.84 -38.06 -7.19
C GLY A 95 26.43 -37.06 -8.27
N VAL A 96 25.96 -37.54 -9.43
CA VAL A 96 25.53 -36.68 -10.55
C VAL A 96 24.11 -36.12 -10.39
N ASP A 97 23.27 -36.78 -9.58
CA ASP A 97 21.88 -36.38 -9.30
C ASP A 97 21.81 -35.37 -8.12
N HIS A 98 22.95 -35.14 -7.44
CA HIS A 98 23.14 -34.36 -6.21
C HIS A 98 22.65 -32.90 -6.32
N PHE A 99 22.87 -32.22 -7.45
CA PHE A 99 22.39 -30.85 -7.66
C PHE A 99 21.67 -30.66 -9.00
N GLN A 100 20.48 -30.07 -8.96
CA GLN A 100 19.60 -29.88 -10.12
C GLN A 100 19.27 -28.39 -10.29
N VAL A 101 20.04 -27.68 -11.11
CA VAL A 101 19.93 -26.22 -11.27
C VAL A 101 19.15 -25.85 -12.53
N PHE A 102 18.23 -24.89 -12.39
CA PHE A 102 17.56 -24.20 -13.48
C PHE A 102 17.73 -22.69 -13.31
N PRO A 103 18.33 -21.98 -14.29
CA PRO A 103 18.65 -20.56 -14.18
C PRO A 103 17.42 -19.67 -14.21
N PHE A 104 17.61 -18.39 -13.87
CA PHE A 104 16.54 -17.38 -13.89
C PHE A 104 15.87 -17.27 -15.27
N THR A 105 14.54 -17.34 -15.30
CA THR A 105 13.75 -17.15 -16.52
C THR A 105 12.43 -16.40 -16.29
N THR A 106 11.95 -15.75 -17.35
CA THR A 106 10.57 -15.28 -17.46
C THR A 106 9.63 -16.33 -18.08
N ASP A 107 10.16 -17.42 -18.66
CA ASP A 107 9.35 -18.53 -19.21
C ASP A 107 8.88 -19.48 -18.09
N VAL A 108 7.75 -19.12 -17.48
CA VAL A 108 7.00 -19.94 -16.51
C VAL A 108 6.68 -21.34 -17.05
N ALA A 109 6.49 -21.52 -18.36
CA ALA A 109 6.16 -22.82 -18.94
C ALA A 109 7.38 -23.73 -19.05
N ALA A 110 8.57 -23.20 -19.39
CA ALA A 110 9.83 -23.92 -19.31
C ALA A 110 10.19 -24.26 -17.85
N PHE A 111 10.09 -23.31 -16.93
CA PHE A 111 10.29 -23.52 -15.49
C PHE A 111 9.39 -24.65 -14.97
N ARG A 112 8.07 -24.58 -15.23
CA ARG A 112 7.11 -25.62 -14.84
C ARG A 112 7.45 -26.99 -15.45
N ARG A 113 7.92 -27.04 -16.70
CA ARG A 113 8.33 -28.29 -17.37
C ARG A 113 9.56 -28.91 -16.69
N PHE A 114 10.56 -28.09 -16.33
CA PHE A 114 11.73 -28.55 -15.59
C PHE A 114 11.34 -29.08 -14.22
N VAL A 115 10.70 -28.26 -13.38
CA VAL A 115 10.38 -28.66 -11.99
C VAL A 115 9.48 -29.89 -11.99
N LYS A 116 8.48 -30.00 -12.88
CA LYS A 116 7.63 -31.20 -12.97
C LYS A 116 8.44 -32.49 -13.19
N ALA A 117 9.53 -32.45 -13.97
CA ALA A 117 10.37 -33.61 -14.29
C ALA A 117 11.29 -34.08 -13.13
N ILE A 118 11.51 -33.26 -12.10
CA ILE A 118 12.38 -33.58 -10.96
C ILE A 118 11.92 -34.86 -10.23
N PRO A 119 12.78 -35.88 -10.05
CA PRO A 119 12.42 -37.09 -9.32
C PRO A 119 12.77 -36.96 -7.83
N ALA A 120 11.78 -37.11 -6.95
CA ALA A 120 12.01 -37.36 -5.53
C ALA A 120 12.56 -38.79 -5.34
N ARG A 121 13.89 -38.91 -5.26
CA ARG A 121 14.65 -40.17 -5.13
C ARG A 121 16.07 -39.84 -4.65
N GLY A 122 16.76 -40.80 -4.05
CA GLY A 122 18.04 -40.51 -3.40
C GLY A 122 17.85 -39.88 -2.02
N GLY A 123 18.89 -39.26 -1.49
CA GLY A 123 19.11 -39.07 -0.05
C GLY A 123 19.89 -40.24 0.55
N GLY A 124 20.64 -39.96 1.61
CA GLY A 124 21.52 -40.91 2.31
C GLY A 124 20.87 -41.47 3.58
N ASP A 125 21.58 -41.37 4.70
CA ASP A 125 20.94 -41.11 5.98
C ASP A 125 20.59 -39.61 6.11
N THR A 126 19.90 -39.22 7.19
CA THR A 126 19.74 -37.81 7.58
C THR A 126 20.90 -37.47 8.52
N PRO A 127 21.67 -36.38 8.35
CA PRO A 127 21.39 -35.12 7.61
C PRO A 127 21.59 -35.15 6.07
N GLU A 128 21.38 -34.02 5.40
CA GLU A 128 21.51 -33.86 3.93
C GLU A 128 22.44 -32.66 3.57
N ASP A 129 22.91 -32.53 2.31
CA ASP A 129 23.79 -31.42 1.87
C ASP A 129 23.03 -30.09 1.64
N VAL A 130 22.49 -29.55 2.74
CA VAL A 130 21.83 -28.25 2.76
C VAL A 130 22.82 -27.09 2.55
N LEU A 131 24.08 -27.22 3.00
CA LEU A 131 25.08 -26.15 2.89
C LEU A 131 25.59 -26.00 1.45
N GLY A 132 25.91 -27.12 0.79
CA GLY A 132 26.17 -27.22 -0.64
C GLY A 132 24.97 -26.82 -1.47
N GLY A 133 23.74 -27.13 -1.04
CA GLY A 133 22.49 -26.62 -1.64
C GLY A 133 22.41 -25.09 -1.64
N LEU A 134 22.63 -24.45 -0.48
CA LEU A 134 22.70 -23.00 -0.34
C LEU A 134 23.86 -22.40 -1.15
N ALA A 135 25.05 -23.00 -1.10
CA ALA A 135 26.21 -22.58 -1.88
C ALA A 135 25.99 -22.72 -3.39
N ALA A 136 25.27 -23.75 -3.85
CA ALA A 136 24.88 -23.94 -5.24
C ALA A 136 23.89 -22.84 -5.68
N ALA A 137 22.89 -22.51 -4.86
CA ALA A 137 21.98 -21.40 -5.12
C ALA A 137 22.68 -20.04 -5.20
N LEU A 138 23.81 -19.85 -4.52
CA LEU A 138 24.57 -18.60 -4.55
C LEU A 138 25.64 -18.53 -5.65
N ARG A 139 26.23 -19.68 -6.02
CA ARG A 139 27.34 -19.76 -7.00
C ARG A 139 26.90 -20.14 -8.41
N ARG A 140 25.73 -20.78 -8.58
CA ARG A 140 25.23 -21.31 -9.87
C ARG A 140 24.01 -20.55 -10.41
N LEU A 141 23.49 -19.56 -9.67
CA LEU A 141 22.46 -18.63 -10.14
C LEU A 141 23.05 -17.22 -10.30
N GLU A 142 22.77 -16.59 -11.43
CA GLU A 142 23.19 -15.21 -11.72
C GLU A 142 22.28 -14.19 -11.01
N TRP A 143 22.48 -14.03 -9.69
CA TRP A 143 21.81 -13.00 -8.91
C TRP A 143 22.26 -11.60 -9.35
N PRO A 144 21.35 -10.63 -9.53
CA PRO A 144 21.74 -9.26 -9.81
C PRO A 144 22.39 -8.65 -8.56
N THR A 145 23.70 -8.42 -8.64
CA THR A 145 24.53 -7.84 -7.56
C THR A 145 24.68 -6.33 -7.65
N ASP A 146 24.17 -5.68 -8.71
CA ASP A 146 24.26 -4.24 -8.90
C ASP A 146 23.35 -3.48 -7.92
N LYS A 147 23.98 -2.94 -6.87
CA LYS A 147 23.32 -2.14 -5.82
C LYS A 147 22.92 -0.73 -6.27
N ALA A 148 23.32 -0.29 -7.47
CA ALA A 148 22.81 0.94 -8.08
C ALA A 148 21.42 0.73 -8.74
N ALA A 149 21.10 -0.50 -9.15
CA ALA A 149 19.81 -0.87 -9.75
C ALA A 149 18.67 -0.84 -8.70
N THR A 150 18.20 0.37 -8.42
CA THR A 150 17.23 0.77 -7.37
C THR A 150 15.84 0.08 -7.45
N THR A 151 15.63 -0.79 -8.45
CA THR A 151 14.36 -1.43 -8.79
C THR A 151 14.31 -2.95 -8.55
N THR A 152 15.43 -3.64 -8.34
CA THR A 152 15.44 -5.11 -8.20
C THR A 152 15.06 -5.58 -6.79
N THR A 153 14.70 -6.86 -6.64
CA THR A 153 14.51 -7.53 -5.34
C THR A 153 14.87 -9.01 -5.46
N ASN A 154 15.79 -9.48 -4.61
CA ASN A 154 16.28 -10.85 -4.61
C ASN A 154 15.64 -11.64 -3.45
N VAL A 155 15.03 -12.79 -3.75
CA VAL A 155 14.30 -13.63 -2.79
C VAL A 155 14.67 -15.10 -2.99
N LEU A 156 15.08 -15.76 -1.90
CA LEU A 156 15.37 -17.19 -1.86
C LEU A 156 14.39 -17.87 -0.90
N PHE A 157 13.51 -18.72 -1.45
CA PHE A 157 12.72 -19.65 -0.66
C PHE A 157 13.46 -20.97 -0.57
N HIS A 158 13.73 -21.42 0.65
CA HIS A 158 14.35 -22.70 0.94
C HIS A 158 13.32 -23.64 1.59
N ILE A 159 13.18 -24.85 1.07
CA ILE A 159 12.20 -25.85 1.50
C ILE A 159 12.91 -27.21 1.66
N GLY A 160 12.88 -27.78 2.87
CA GLY A 160 13.46 -29.09 3.17
C GLY A 160 12.91 -29.68 4.46
N ASP A 161 13.05 -31.00 4.62
CA ASP A 161 12.57 -31.75 5.79
C ASP A 161 13.69 -32.35 6.66
N ALA A 162 14.95 -32.07 6.31
CA ALA A 162 16.17 -32.46 7.02
C ALA A 162 17.11 -31.25 7.31
N PRO A 163 17.96 -31.32 8.36
CA PRO A 163 19.04 -30.35 8.61
C PRO A 163 20.31 -30.61 7.75
N PRO A 164 21.28 -29.68 7.73
CA PRO A 164 22.65 -29.91 7.25
C PRO A 164 23.44 -30.88 8.14
N HIS A 165 24.48 -31.48 7.56
CA HIS A 165 25.50 -32.24 8.27
C HIS A 165 26.23 -31.42 9.34
N GLY A 166 26.66 -32.10 10.41
CA GLY A 166 27.48 -31.56 11.48
C GLY A 166 26.76 -31.44 12.83
N ARG A 167 27.49 -31.75 13.91
CA ARG A 167 27.08 -31.67 15.33
C ARG A 167 26.48 -30.33 15.78
N ALA A 168 26.69 -29.25 15.02
CA ALA A 168 26.10 -27.94 15.30
C ALA A 168 24.59 -27.85 14.94
N TYR A 169 24.11 -28.78 14.10
CA TYR A 169 22.75 -28.76 13.55
C TYR A 169 21.98 -30.08 13.74
N PHE A 170 22.68 -31.19 13.98
CA PHE A 170 22.08 -32.50 14.22
C PHE A 170 22.82 -33.28 15.32
N ASP A 171 22.07 -34.01 16.16
CA ASP A 171 22.57 -34.79 17.30
C ASP A 171 22.43 -36.32 17.12
N GLY A 172 21.92 -36.76 15.97
CA GLY A 172 21.70 -38.17 15.63
C GLY A 172 22.94 -38.89 15.10
N ARG A 173 22.72 -39.85 14.19
CA ARG A 173 23.79 -40.49 13.40
C ARG A 173 24.00 -39.69 12.13
N ASP A 174 25.23 -39.36 11.83
CA ASP A 174 25.60 -38.51 10.69
C ASP A 174 26.86 -39.11 10.06
N ALA A 175 26.89 -39.20 8.73
CA ALA A 175 28.05 -39.61 7.96
C ALA A 175 29.19 -38.56 8.01
N PHE A 176 28.84 -37.28 8.17
CA PHE A 176 29.74 -36.14 8.19
C PHE A 176 29.55 -35.29 9.47
N PRO A 177 29.74 -35.89 10.67
CA PRO A 177 29.35 -35.29 11.95
C PRO A 177 30.19 -34.05 12.32
N ASP A 178 31.30 -33.82 11.64
CA ASP A 178 32.18 -32.66 11.83
C ASP A 178 32.14 -31.71 10.59
N GLY A 179 31.15 -31.88 9.71
CA GLY A 179 31.00 -31.22 8.41
C GLY A 179 31.59 -32.03 7.24
N HIS A 180 31.13 -31.78 6.02
CA HIS A 180 31.75 -32.31 4.80
C HIS A 180 32.95 -31.45 4.38
N ALA A 181 33.96 -32.06 3.73
CA ALA A 181 35.21 -31.38 3.41
C ALA A 181 35.08 -30.24 2.38
N ASP A 182 34.03 -30.29 1.53
CA ASP A 182 33.70 -29.26 0.55
C ASP A 182 32.68 -28.23 1.05
N ASP A 183 32.23 -28.31 2.31
CA ASP A 183 31.21 -27.43 2.87
C ASP A 183 31.65 -25.96 2.85
N VAL A 184 30.69 -25.08 2.59
CA VAL A 184 30.86 -23.65 2.81
C VAL A 184 30.33 -23.33 4.21
N PRO A 185 31.15 -22.77 5.12
CA PRO A 185 30.70 -22.37 6.45
C PRO A 185 29.45 -21.48 6.42
N MET A 186 28.53 -21.72 7.36
CA MET A 186 27.21 -21.07 7.39
C MET A 186 27.30 -19.54 7.49
N ASP A 187 28.30 -19.01 8.19
CA ASP A 187 28.60 -17.58 8.25
C ASP A 187 28.98 -17.03 6.86
N THR A 188 29.83 -17.72 6.13
CA THR A 188 30.27 -17.38 4.76
C THR A 188 29.10 -17.46 3.77
N ILE A 189 28.22 -18.46 3.88
CA ILE A 189 26.96 -18.54 3.12
C ILE A 189 26.10 -17.30 3.41
N VAL A 190 25.94 -16.95 4.68
CA VAL A 190 25.16 -15.80 5.13
C VAL A 190 25.75 -14.48 4.64
N GLU A 191 27.07 -14.30 4.66
CA GLU A 191 27.76 -13.14 4.08
C GLU A 191 27.53 -13.04 2.56
N MET A 192 27.63 -14.16 1.83
CA MET A 192 27.36 -14.20 0.39
C MET A 192 25.90 -13.81 0.07
N MET A 193 24.94 -14.29 0.84
CA MET A 193 23.52 -13.92 0.71
C MET A 193 23.28 -12.43 0.99
N GLN A 194 23.91 -11.89 2.04
CA GLN A 194 23.86 -10.46 2.36
C GLN A 194 24.52 -9.60 1.26
N ALA A 195 25.65 -10.06 0.72
CA ALA A 195 26.36 -9.39 -0.36
C ALA A 195 25.50 -9.30 -1.63
N ALA A 196 24.76 -10.37 -1.96
CA ALA A 196 23.78 -10.43 -3.04
C ALA A 196 22.41 -9.79 -2.71
N GLY A 197 22.23 -9.23 -1.50
CA GLY A 197 20.98 -8.58 -1.09
C GLY A 197 19.76 -9.51 -0.96
N ILE A 198 19.98 -10.82 -0.84
CA ILE A 198 18.95 -11.85 -0.83
C ILE A 198 18.11 -11.78 0.44
N GLN A 199 16.80 -11.92 0.29
CA GLN A 199 15.86 -12.11 1.38
C GLN A 199 15.49 -13.59 1.48
N TYR A 200 15.87 -14.19 2.61
CA TYR A 200 15.74 -15.62 2.88
C TYR A 200 14.44 -15.94 3.61
N PHE A 201 13.76 -16.98 3.13
CA PHE A 201 12.54 -17.54 3.70
C PHE A 201 12.70 -19.05 3.82
N PHE A 202 12.35 -19.61 4.98
CA PHE A 202 12.43 -21.05 5.20
C PHE A 202 11.03 -21.67 5.38
N GLY A 203 10.71 -22.63 4.51
CA GLY A 203 9.48 -23.41 4.56
C GLY A 203 9.68 -24.62 5.46
N ARG A 204 9.19 -24.54 6.70
CA ARG A 204 9.39 -25.57 7.74
C ARG A 204 8.37 -26.70 7.55
N ILE A 205 8.87 -27.91 7.31
CA ILE A 205 8.04 -29.12 7.16
C ILE A 205 7.91 -29.89 8.48
N ASN A 206 9.01 -30.00 9.25
CA ASN A 206 9.03 -30.66 10.55
C ASN A 206 10.07 -30.02 11.50
N ASP A 207 10.10 -30.50 12.73
CA ASP A 207 10.86 -29.93 13.86
C ASP A 207 12.38 -30.21 13.79
N SER A 208 12.86 -31.18 13.00
CA SER A 208 14.29 -31.52 12.90
C SER A 208 15.15 -30.38 12.35
N THR A 209 14.52 -29.44 11.63
CA THR A 209 15.16 -28.28 11.02
C THR A 209 15.33 -27.10 11.98
N ASP A 210 14.80 -27.16 13.20
CA ASP A 210 14.80 -26.02 14.14
C ASP A 210 16.21 -25.62 14.61
N ALA A 211 17.13 -26.58 14.76
CA ALA A 211 18.52 -26.28 15.11
C ALA A 211 19.25 -25.49 14.00
N MET A 212 19.04 -25.86 12.73
CA MET A 212 19.51 -25.08 11.58
C MET A 212 18.90 -23.67 11.59
N VAL A 213 17.58 -23.56 11.77
CA VAL A 213 16.89 -22.26 11.80
C VAL A 213 17.40 -21.38 12.95
N ALA A 214 17.70 -21.97 14.11
CA ALA A 214 18.31 -21.27 15.24
C ALA A 214 19.74 -20.81 14.93
N ALA A 215 20.57 -21.63 14.28
CA ALA A 215 21.93 -21.25 13.88
C ALA A 215 21.93 -20.13 12.84
N ILE A 216 21.08 -20.20 11.80
CA ILE A 216 20.91 -19.12 10.83
C ILE A 216 20.43 -17.84 11.53
N ARG A 217 19.50 -17.92 12.49
CA ARG A 217 19.05 -16.75 13.28
C ARG A 217 20.13 -16.12 14.15
N GLN A 218 21.21 -16.83 14.50
CA GLN A 218 22.34 -16.26 15.24
C GLN A 218 23.31 -15.50 14.32
N THR A 219 23.47 -15.93 13.07
CA THR A 219 24.36 -15.28 12.08
C THR A 219 23.64 -14.24 11.21
N TRP A 220 22.32 -14.33 11.06
CA TRP A 220 21.51 -13.48 10.18
C TRP A 220 21.01 -12.21 10.92
N PRO A 221 21.46 -10.99 10.55
CA PRO A 221 21.10 -9.76 11.26
C PRO A 221 19.69 -9.22 10.94
N ASN A 222 18.87 -10.00 10.24
CA ASN A 222 17.48 -9.70 9.94
C ASN A 222 16.58 -10.81 10.52
N ASP A 223 15.27 -10.63 10.50
CA ASP A 223 14.35 -11.65 11.00
C ASP A 223 14.15 -12.76 9.95
N VAL A 224 14.47 -14.01 10.31
CA VAL A 224 14.30 -15.18 9.44
C VAL A 224 12.81 -15.57 9.46
N THR A 225 12.13 -15.25 8.36
CA THR A 225 10.70 -15.54 8.17
C THR A 225 10.53 -17.03 7.88
N VAL A 226 9.92 -17.74 8.84
CA VAL A 226 9.60 -19.17 8.76
C VAL A 226 8.10 -19.31 8.53
N PHE A 227 7.70 -20.16 7.58
CA PHE A 227 6.30 -20.33 7.18
C PHE A 227 5.97 -21.80 6.90
N ASP A 228 4.67 -22.13 6.90
CA ASP A 228 4.15 -23.43 6.47
C ASP A 228 4.13 -23.50 4.94
N VAL A 229 4.78 -24.53 4.39
CA VAL A 229 4.95 -24.75 2.94
C VAL A 229 3.62 -24.84 2.20
N LEU A 230 2.54 -25.24 2.87
CA LEU A 230 1.27 -25.58 2.23
C LEU A 230 0.37 -24.37 1.88
N ASP A 231 0.77 -23.13 2.17
CA ASP A 231 -0.02 -21.91 1.90
C ASP A 231 0.58 -20.99 0.81
N PRO A 232 0.03 -21.02 -0.44
CA PRO A 232 0.46 -20.12 -1.51
C PRO A 232 0.20 -18.63 -1.26
N VAL A 233 -0.80 -18.28 -0.44
CA VAL A 233 -1.13 -16.88 -0.12
C VAL A 233 -0.02 -16.27 0.73
N ARG A 234 0.51 -17.04 1.68
CA ARG A 234 1.64 -16.63 2.52
C ARG A 234 2.94 -16.47 1.76
N ILE A 235 3.19 -17.25 0.72
CA ILE A 235 4.34 -17.07 -0.18
C ILE A 235 4.19 -15.75 -0.96
N ALA A 236 3.00 -15.46 -1.50
CA ALA A 236 2.74 -14.18 -2.19
C ALA A 236 2.86 -12.96 -1.25
N ALA A 237 2.26 -13.03 -0.05
CA ALA A 237 2.39 -12.00 0.98
C ALA A 237 3.85 -11.81 1.43
N SER A 238 4.61 -12.91 1.54
CA SER A 238 6.04 -12.90 1.86
C SER A 238 6.88 -12.21 0.78
N VAL A 239 6.62 -12.46 -0.50
CA VAL A 239 7.30 -11.78 -1.63
C VAL A 239 6.94 -10.30 -1.72
N LEU A 240 5.67 -9.94 -1.50
CA LEU A 240 5.26 -8.53 -1.39
C LEU A 240 5.99 -7.86 -0.23
N SER A 241 5.94 -8.45 0.96
CA SER A 241 6.68 -8.03 2.16
C SER A 241 8.19 -7.94 1.92
N ALA A 242 8.79 -8.80 1.10
CA ALA A 242 10.20 -8.74 0.70
C ALA A 242 10.49 -7.56 -0.23
N THR A 243 9.68 -7.37 -1.27
CA THR A 243 9.81 -6.26 -2.24
C THR A 243 9.64 -4.90 -1.55
N VAL A 244 8.67 -4.83 -0.63
CA VAL A 244 8.37 -3.69 0.24
C VAL A 244 9.51 -3.42 1.26
N ARG A 245 10.07 -4.46 1.90
CA ARG A 245 11.27 -4.35 2.77
C ARG A 245 12.55 -4.02 2.00
N SER A 246 12.63 -4.33 0.71
CA SER A 246 13.74 -3.93 -0.17
C SER A 246 13.62 -2.43 -0.50
N ALA A 247 12.46 -2.00 -1.00
CA ALA A 247 12.18 -0.61 -1.35
C ALA A 247 12.35 0.38 -0.18
N SER A 248 12.10 -0.08 1.06
CA SER A 248 12.45 0.65 2.30
C SER A 248 13.94 0.99 2.40
N ARG A 249 14.80 -0.01 2.23
CA ARG A 249 16.24 0.09 2.51
C ARG A 249 16.92 1.04 1.52
N THR A 250 16.56 0.96 0.25
CA THR A 250 17.06 1.89 -0.78
C THR A 250 16.58 3.33 -0.52
N SER A 251 15.30 3.52 -0.16
CA SER A 251 14.75 4.85 0.16
C SER A 251 15.47 5.54 1.33
N TRP A 252 15.89 4.78 2.34
CA TRP A 252 16.65 5.30 3.47
C TRP A 252 18.11 5.60 3.09
N ALA A 253 18.76 4.70 2.35
CA ALA A 253 20.14 4.88 1.88
C ALA A 253 20.29 6.14 1.00
N SER A 254 19.34 6.42 0.10
CA SER A 254 19.33 7.64 -0.71
C SER A 254 19.04 8.93 0.08
N SER A 255 18.62 8.82 1.34
CA SER A 255 18.22 9.94 2.21
C SER A 255 19.24 10.27 3.31
N CYS A 256 20.32 9.49 3.43
CA CYS A 256 21.35 9.68 4.46
C CYS A 256 22.75 9.75 3.84
N PRO A 257 23.45 10.90 3.92
CA PRO A 257 24.89 10.95 3.68
C PRO A 257 25.61 9.96 4.61
N SER A 258 26.59 9.22 4.08
CA SER A 258 27.23 8.14 4.82
C SER A 258 27.98 8.66 6.05
N ALA A 259 27.66 8.07 7.22
CA ALA A 259 28.34 8.37 8.48
C ALA A 259 29.72 7.68 8.54
N ALA A 260 30.66 8.15 7.71
CA ALA A 260 32.06 7.78 7.84
C ALA A 260 32.64 8.39 9.13
N SER A 261 33.31 7.56 9.95
CA SER A 261 33.82 7.96 11.25
C SER A 261 35.04 8.88 11.16
N SER A 262 34.85 10.17 11.43
CA SER A 262 35.93 11.04 11.92
C SER A 262 35.37 12.17 12.77
N SER A 263 36.02 12.46 13.89
CA SER A 263 35.69 13.58 14.75
C SER A 263 36.25 14.90 14.19
N LEU A 264 35.41 15.69 13.52
CA LEU A 264 35.62 17.12 13.30
C LEU A 264 34.25 17.82 13.15
N LEU A 265 34.07 18.96 13.80
CA LEU A 265 32.83 19.73 13.71
C LEU A 265 32.68 20.33 12.29
N PRO A 266 31.50 20.25 11.64
CA PRO A 266 31.30 20.87 10.34
C PRO A 266 31.35 22.41 10.48
N PRO A 267 31.97 23.11 9.51
CA PRO A 267 31.99 24.57 9.52
C PRO A 267 30.57 25.14 9.34
N ARG A 268 30.30 26.28 9.96
CA ARG A 268 29.00 26.98 9.85
C ARG A 268 28.78 27.48 8.41
N GLY A 269 27.96 26.77 7.64
CA GLY A 269 27.53 27.22 6.31
C GLY A 269 26.30 26.47 5.80
N LEU A 270 25.26 27.22 5.39
CA LEU A 270 24.17 26.78 4.52
C LEU A 270 23.39 25.50 4.93
N VAL A 271 22.90 25.46 6.16
CA VAL A 271 21.63 24.74 6.40
C VAL A 271 20.52 25.52 5.66
N PRO A 272 19.74 24.91 4.74
CA PRO A 272 18.63 25.60 4.10
C PRO A 272 17.60 26.04 5.16
N PRO A 273 17.06 27.26 5.09
CA PRO A 273 16.20 27.77 6.15
C PRO A 273 14.97 26.86 6.32
N PRO A 274 14.58 26.52 7.57
CA PRO A 274 13.44 25.65 7.81
C PRO A 274 12.18 26.27 7.17
N PRO A 275 11.31 25.46 6.53
CA PRO A 275 10.18 25.97 5.77
C PRO A 275 9.30 26.83 6.67
N ARG A 276 9.12 28.10 6.30
CA ARG A 276 8.36 29.05 7.13
C ARG A 276 6.92 28.56 7.27
N ARG A 277 6.52 28.26 8.51
CA ARG A 277 5.13 27.93 8.89
C ARG A 277 4.23 29.05 8.36
N ARG A 278 3.20 28.70 7.58
CA ARG A 278 2.22 29.69 7.12
C ARG A 278 1.50 30.29 8.33
N GLN A 279 1.33 31.61 8.32
CA GLN A 279 0.50 32.32 9.29
C GLN A 279 -0.96 32.25 8.82
N PHE A 280 -1.89 32.04 9.75
CA PHE A 280 -3.32 31.91 9.48
C PHE A 280 -4.12 32.72 10.49
N SER A 281 -5.11 33.47 10.02
CA SER A 281 -6.23 33.97 10.83
C SER A 281 -7.32 32.93 10.83
N PHE A 282 -7.90 32.60 11.99
CA PHE A 282 -8.92 31.55 12.11
C PHE A 282 -10.33 32.15 12.21
N SER A 283 -11.33 31.46 11.65
CA SER A 283 -12.74 31.82 11.73
C SER A 283 -13.59 30.57 12.01
N PRO A 284 -14.24 30.44 13.18
CA PRO A 284 -15.05 29.26 13.50
C PRO A 284 -16.42 29.27 12.80
N THR A 285 -16.83 30.41 12.23
CA THR A 285 -18.11 30.58 11.54
C THR A 285 -18.05 30.08 10.09
N VAL A 286 -19.14 29.46 9.64
CA VAL A 286 -19.37 29.18 8.22
C VAL A 286 -19.52 30.53 7.50
N PRO A 287 -18.84 30.75 6.36
CA PRO A 287 -18.93 32.02 5.63
C PRO A 287 -20.30 32.18 4.94
N THR A 288 -20.68 33.42 4.66
CA THR A 288 -21.69 33.72 3.63
C THR A 288 -21.15 33.20 2.30
N TRP A 289 -21.76 32.16 1.74
CA TRP A 289 -21.22 31.52 0.55
C TRP A 289 -21.24 32.43 -0.67
N ASP A 290 -22.27 33.26 -0.81
CA ASP A 290 -22.48 34.04 -2.03
C ASP A 290 -21.50 35.18 -2.24
N ASP A 291 -20.92 35.70 -1.16
CA ASP A 291 -19.83 36.67 -1.18
C ASP A 291 -18.49 36.05 -1.67
N LEU A 292 -18.38 34.71 -1.72
CA LEU A 292 -17.15 34.02 -2.11
C LEU A 292 -17.09 33.70 -3.61
N PRO A 293 -15.92 33.86 -4.27
CA PRO A 293 -15.75 33.52 -5.67
C PRO A 293 -15.91 32.02 -5.90
N ARG A 294 -16.66 31.64 -6.94
CA ARG A 294 -16.71 30.26 -7.43
C ARG A 294 -15.40 29.93 -8.13
N LEU A 295 -14.66 28.97 -7.59
CA LEU A 295 -13.40 28.47 -8.13
C LEU A 295 -13.65 27.30 -9.08
N ARG A 296 -12.77 27.13 -10.06
CA ARG A 296 -12.68 25.94 -10.92
C ARG A 296 -11.36 25.21 -10.66
N GLY A 297 -11.36 23.90 -10.91
CA GLY A 297 -10.17 23.09 -10.78
C GLY A 297 -10.39 21.64 -11.19
N ALA A 298 -9.41 20.82 -10.86
CA ALA A 298 -9.34 19.40 -11.13
C ALA A 298 -9.54 18.61 -9.83
N LEU A 299 -10.49 17.68 -9.80
CA LEU A 299 -10.73 16.76 -8.70
C LEU A 299 -10.14 15.39 -9.06
N LEU A 300 -9.15 14.95 -8.28
CA LEU A 300 -8.51 13.66 -8.40
C LEU A 300 -9.07 12.73 -7.31
N SER A 301 -9.29 11.46 -7.67
CA SER A 301 -9.69 10.40 -6.74
C SER A 301 -9.16 9.06 -7.24
N TYR A 302 -8.67 8.21 -6.32
CA TYR A 302 -8.39 6.82 -6.65
C TYR A 302 -9.66 5.98 -6.66
N ASP A 303 -9.68 4.93 -7.47
CA ASP A 303 -10.59 3.81 -7.32
C ASP A 303 -10.34 3.09 -5.98
N GLU A 304 -11.38 2.44 -5.46
CA GLU A 304 -11.27 1.57 -4.29
C GLU A 304 -10.82 0.17 -4.74
N PRO A 305 -9.86 -0.48 -4.05
CA PRO A 305 -9.44 -1.85 -4.38
C PRO A 305 -10.61 -2.83 -4.46
N ALA A 306 -10.52 -3.79 -5.39
CA ALA A 306 -11.47 -4.89 -5.47
C ALA A 306 -11.21 -5.92 -4.35
N SER A 307 -9.94 -6.17 -4.02
CA SER A 307 -9.48 -7.13 -3.02
C SER A 307 -8.30 -6.62 -2.17
N LEU A 308 -7.98 -7.39 -1.11
CA LEU A 308 -6.77 -7.19 -0.30
C LEU A 308 -5.49 -7.37 -1.14
N VAL A 309 -5.53 -8.21 -2.18
CA VAL A 309 -4.39 -8.46 -3.06
C VAL A 309 -4.05 -7.20 -3.87
N ASP A 310 -5.06 -6.53 -4.43
CA ASP A 310 -4.87 -5.30 -5.20
C ASP A 310 -4.36 -4.15 -4.31
N LEU A 311 -4.88 -4.05 -3.08
CA LEU A 311 -4.41 -3.09 -2.09
C LEU A 311 -2.93 -3.30 -1.73
N LEU A 312 -2.48 -4.56 -1.61
CA LEU A 312 -1.09 -4.89 -1.26
C LEU A 312 -0.15 -4.89 -2.47
N ALA A 313 -0.67 -5.10 -3.69
CA ALA A 313 0.03 -4.82 -4.95
C ALA A 313 0.29 -3.32 -5.13
N GLY A 314 -0.60 -2.47 -4.58
CA GLY A 314 -0.43 -1.03 -4.52
C GLY A 314 -0.77 -0.28 -5.81
N GLN A 315 -1.56 -0.90 -6.68
CA GLN A 315 -1.99 -0.32 -7.94
C GLN A 315 -3.37 0.32 -7.75
N LEU A 316 -3.41 1.64 -7.60
CA LEU A 316 -4.65 2.40 -7.50
C LEU A 316 -4.86 3.21 -8.80
N ALA A 317 -5.78 2.76 -9.65
CA ALA A 317 -6.24 3.56 -10.78
C ALA A 317 -6.79 4.91 -10.29
N SER A 318 -6.46 5.99 -10.98
CA SER A 318 -6.85 7.35 -10.58
C SER A 318 -7.73 8.02 -11.62
N HIS A 319 -8.88 8.52 -11.19
CA HIS A 319 -9.78 9.35 -11.98
C HIS A 319 -9.47 10.82 -11.78
N LEU A 320 -9.64 11.58 -12.86
CA LEU A 320 -9.56 13.03 -12.89
C LEU A 320 -10.85 13.55 -13.54
N ARG A 321 -11.58 14.42 -12.84
CA ARG A 321 -12.71 15.18 -13.41
C ARG A 321 -12.60 16.67 -13.08
N PRO A 322 -13.20 17.57 -13.87
CA PRO A 322 -13.35 18.96 -13.45
C PRO A 322 -14.26 19.08 -12.21
N VAL A 323 -14.13 20.21 -11.51
CA VAL A 323 -14.95 20.57 -10.37
C VAL A 323 -15.12 22.08 -10.26
N THR A 324 -16.33 22.52 -9.86
CA THR A 324 -16.61 23.90 -9.44
C THR A 324 -16.91 23.90 -7.95
N PHE A 325 -16.31 24.81 -7.19
CA PHE A 325 -16.34 24.78 -5.72
C PHE A 325 -16.14 26.17 -5.10
N ARG A 326 -16.40 26.28 -3.80
CA ARG A 326 -16.04 27.44 -2.95
C ARG A 326 -15.19 26.95 -1.76
N VAL A 327 -14.28 27.79 -1.26
CA VAL A 327 -13.49 27.55 -0.04
C VAL A 327 -13.49 28.82 0.79
N ALA A 328 -13.65 28.69 2.11
CA ALA A 328 -13.59 29.82 3.04
C ALA A 328 -12.21 30.52 2.98
N PRO A 329 -12.13 31.85 3.16
CA PRO A 329 -10.85 32.58 3.15
C PRO A 329 -9.98 32.26 4.38
N HIS A 330 -10.57 31.72 5.44
CA HIS A 330 -9.94 31.46 6.73
C HIS A 330 -10.24 30.03 7.20
N PRO A 331 -9.28 29.29 7.76
CA PRO A 331 -9.54 27.99 8.36
C PRO A 331 -10.34 28.12 9.67
N PHE A 332 -11.14 27.11 10.00
CA PHE A 332 -11.87 27.02 11.27
C PHE A 332 -11.17 26.13 12.30
N ALA A 333 -10.33 25.19 11.86
CA ALA A 333 -9.59 24.28 12.74
C ALA A 333 -8.17 23.98 12.21
N TYR A 334 -7.34 23.38 13.07
CA TYR A 334 -5.98 22.94 12.74
C TYR A 334 -5.62 21.63 13.45
N GLY A 335 -4.72 20.86 12.83
CA GLY A 335 -3.99 19.76 13.46
C GLY A 335 -2.49 20.06 13.50
N SER A 336 -1.67 19.01 13.69
CA SER A 336 -0.21 19.08 13.69
C SER A 336 0.37 19.55 12.34
N GLU A 337 -0.12 18.99 11.23
CA GLU A 337 0.44 19.20 9.89
C GLU A 337 -0.46 20.01 8.95
N ARG A 338 -1.77 20.08 9.22
CA ARG A 338 -2.80 20.62 8.29
C ARG A 338 -3.74 21.61 8.97
N VAL A 339 -4.24 22.56 8.19
CA VAL A 339 -5.34 23.48 8.53
C VAL A 339 -6.60 23.12 7.75
N VAL A 340 -7.76 23.44 8.32
CA VAL A 340 -9.06 22.93 7.90
C VAL A 340 -10.01 24.10 7.60
N TYR A 341 -10.54 24.15 6.38
CA TYR A 341 -11.43 25.19 5.89
C TYR A 341 -12.82 24.62 5.59
N PHE A 342 -13.87 25.42 5.79
CA PHE A 342 -15.18 25.11 5.20
C PHE A 342 -15.10 25.24 3.67
N ALA A 343 -15.84 24.39 2.96
CA ALA A 343 -15.92 24.42 1.50
C ALA A 343 -17.30 23.96 1.01
N GLN A 344 -17.56 24.14 -0.29
CA GLN A 344 -18.71 23.57 -0.99
C GLN A 344 -18.30 23.02 -2.36
N GLU A 345 -18.78 21.83 -2.74
CA GLU A 345 -18.65 21.25 -4.09
C GLU A 345 -19.99 21.41 -4.83
N TYR A 346 -19.98 21.87 -6.09
CA TYR A 346 -21.19 22.05 -6.89
C TYR A 346 -21.41 20.89 -7.87
N HIS A 347 -22.63 20.36 -7.85
CA HIS A 347 -23.11 19.25 -8.68
C HIS A 347 -24.25 19.72 -9.58
N LYS A 348 -24.56 18.95 -10.63
CA LYS A 348 -25.61 19.26 -11.62
C LYS A 348 -26.54 18.07 -11.78
N HIS A 349 -27.83 18.35 -11.75
CA HIS A 349 -28.90 17.41 -12.04
C HIS A 349 -29.68 17.88 -13.27
N HIS A 350 -30.08 16.93 -14.11
CA HIS A 350 -31.18 17.16 -15.05
C HIS A 350 -32.49 17.09 -14.27
N ALA A 351 -33.43 18.01 -14.54
CA ALA A 351 -34.76 17.94 -13.95
C ALA A 351 -35.45 16.63 -14.33
N ALA A 352 -36.02 15.94 -13.35
CA ALA A 352 -36.88 14.78 -13.60
C ALA A 352 -38.17 15.27 -14.31
N SER A 353 -38.51 14.65 -15.43
CA SER A 353 -39.70 15.01 -16.21
C SER A 353 -40.97 14.93 -15.35
N HIS A 354 -41.75 16.02 -15.32
CA HIS A 354 -42.94 16.11 -14.49
C HIS A 354 -43.97 15.01 -14.80
N SER A 355 -44.07 14.01 -13.93
CA SER A 355 -45.28 13.20 -13.76
C SER A 355 -46.09 13.75 -12.58
N THR A 356 -47.25 14.34 -12.87
CA THR A 356 -48.11 14.96 -11.87
C THR A 356 -48.90 13.91 -11.08
N HIS A 357 -48.64 13.77 -9.79
CA HIS A 357 -49.65 13.34 -8.80
C HIS A 357 -49.34 13.93 -7.41
N SER A 358 -50.33 13.92 -6.52
CA SER A 358 -50.48 14.88 -5.42
C SER A 358 -50.59 14.25 -4.03
N SER A 359 -49.95 14.87 -3.02
CA SER A 359 -50.17 14.69 -1.56
C SER A 359 -49.95 13.27 -0.96
N SER A 360 -49.48 13.08 0.27
CA SER A 360 -49.16 13.97 1.41
C SER A 360 -48.05 13.33 2.30
N PRO A 361 -47.59 13.94 3.41
CA PRO A 361 -46.20 13.74 3.90
C PRO A 361 -45.99 12.71 5.05
N MET A 362 -44.69 12.56 5.40
CA MET A 362 -44.08 11.95 6.60
C MET A 362 -43.91 10.41 6.66
N GLN A 363 -42.70 9.94 6.31
CA GLN A 363 -41.94 8.95 7.10
C GLN A 363 -40.48 8.85 6.59
N ASP A 364 -39.59 9.69 7.12
CA ASP A 364 -38.15 9.57 6.85
C ASP A 364 -37.58 8.34 7.55
N SER A 365 -37.08 7.38 6.77
CA SER A 365 -36.50 6.12 7.23
C SER A 365 -35.10 5.92 6.65
N VAL A 366 -34.17 5.44 7.49
CA VAL A 366 -32.72 5.42 7.21
C VAL A 366 -32.34 4.22 6.33
N THR A 367 -32.85 4.20 5.09
CA THR A 367 -32.70 3.08 4.15
C THR A 367 -32.40 3.51 2.71
N SER A 368 -31.51 4.49 2.52
CA SER A 368 -30.92 4.77 1.20
C SER A 368 -29.50 5.32 1.28
N LEU A 369 -28.49 4.44 1.17
CA LEU A 369 -27.25 4.84 0.49
C LEU A 369 -27.54 4.71 -1.01
N GLY A 370 -27.74 5.85 -1.66
CA GLY A 370 -28.36 5.92 -2.98
C GLY A 370 -27.68 5.07 -4.05
N SER A 371 -28.50 4.45 -4.89
CA SER A 371 -28.08 3.85 -6.15
C SER A 371 -27.27 4.84 -6.99
N ALA A 372 -26.31 4.35 -7.78
CA ALA A 372 -25.49 5.16 -8.66
C ALA A 372 -26.32 5.70 -9.84
N GLY A 373 -27.00 6.83 -9.63
CA GLY A 373 -27.62 7.62 -10.70
C GLY A 373 -26.57 8.04 -11.73
N SER A 374 -26.98 8.18 -12.99
CA SER A 374 -26.06 8.55 -14.09
C SER A 374 -25.59 10.00 -13.94
N TRP A 375 -24.37 10.17 -13.42
CA TRP A 375 -23.75 11.48 -13.20
C TRP A 375 -23.34 12.11 -14.55
N ILE A 376 -23.73 13.37 -14.78
CA ILE A 376 -23.37 14.14 -15.99
C ILE A 376 -22.67 15.44 -15.58
N ASP A 377 -21.57 15.75 -16.26
CA ASP A 377 -20.60 16.76 -15.89
C ASP A 377 -21.01 18.22 -16.21
N VAL A 378 -20.28 19.18 -15.65
CA VAL A 378 -20.45 20.63 -15.80
C VAL A 378 -19.27 21.28 -16.55
N SER A 379 -18.76 20.59 -17.58
CA SER A 379 -17.67 21.08 -18.45
C SER A 379 -18.12 22.05 -19.56
N SER A 380 -19.42 22.16 -19.84
CA SER A 380 -19.95 23.11 -20.83
C SER A 380 -19.78 24.56 -20.38
N HIS A 381 -19.18 25.40 -21.22
CA HIS A 381 -18.72 26.73 -20.83
C HIS A 381 -19.84 27.77 -20.57
N GLU A 382 -21.09 27.43 -20.88
CA GLU A 382 -22.28 28.24 -20.62
C GLU A 382 -23.02 27.72 -19.37
N TRP A 383 -23.13 28.55 -18.33
CA TRP A 383 -24.21 28.40 -17.35
C TRP A 383 -25.49 28.92 -18.02
N LYS A 384 -26.47 28.04 -18.25
CA LYS A 384 -27.78 28.43 -18.79
C LYS A 384 -28.76 28.60 -17.65
N GLU A 385 -29.10 29.85 -17.34
CA GLU A 385 -30.28 30.14 -16.54
C GLU A 385 -31.52 29.71 -17.35
N GLY A 386 -32.20 28.67 -16.88
CA GLY A 386 -33.29 27.99 -17.56
C GLY A 386 -33.83 26.84 -16.70
N ALA A 387 -35.09 26.47 -16.88
CA ALA A 387 -35.85 25.71 -15.89
C ALA A 387 -35.40 24.25 -15.66
N ASP A 388 -34.66 23.65 -16.60
CA ASP A 388 -34.44 22.20 -16.65
C ASP A 388 -33.14 21.70 -15.98
N VAL A 389 -32.35 22.60 -15.38
CA VAL A 389 -31.05 22.27 -14.77
C VAL A 389 -31.00 22.74 -13.31
N VAL A 390 -30.98 21.79 -12.38
CA VAL A 390 -30.83 22.07 -10.94
C VAL A 390 -29.36 21.88 -10.54
N TYR A 391 -28.84 22.83 -9.77
CA TYR A 391 -27.49 22.75 -9.21
C TYR A 391 -27.59 22.55 -7.70
N GLU A 392 -26.95 21.49 -7.18
CA GLU A 392 -26.86 21.21 -5.75
C GLU A 392 -25.46 21.51 -5.22
N ALA A 393 -25.37 21.95 -3.96
CA ALA A 393 -24.12 22.29 -3.30
C ALA A 393 -23.90 21.35 -2.10
N GLU A 394 -22.94 20.44 -2.20
CA GLU A 394 -22.55 19.59 -1.07
C GLU A 394 -21.59 20.35 -0.14
N ASN A 395 -21.85 20.30 1.17
CA ASN A 395 -20.96 20.92 2.16
C ASN A 395 -19.71 20.05 2.37
N MET A 396 -18.54 20.66 2.17
CA MET A 396 -17.24 19.99 2.15
C MET A 396 -16.28 20.60 3.18
N VAL A 397 -15.21 19.86 3.45
CA VAL A 397 -14.05 20.29 4.23
C VAL A 397 -12.83 20.23 3.32
N ALA A 398 -12.13 21.36 3.21
CA ALA A 398 -10.88 21.46 2.48
C ALA A 398 -9.71 21.54 3.47
N LYS A 399 -8.78 20.57 3.41
CA LYS A 399 -7.60 20.51 4.28
C LYS A 399 -6.35 20.84 3.48
N ALA A 400 -5.51 21.73 4.00
CA ALA A 400 -4.23 22.13 3.37
C ALA A 400 -3.07 22.01 4.34
N PHE A 401 -1.88 21.63 3.86
CA PHE A 401 -0.69 21.57 4.70
C PHE A 401 -0.25 22.97 5.20
N VAL A 402 0.20 22.99 6.46
CA VAL A 402 0.73 24.17 7.16
C VAL A 402 2.05 24.65 6.56
N TYR A 403 2.79 23.73 5.92
CA TYR A 403 4.02 23.96 5.17
C TYR A 403 3.80 23.50 3.73
N ARG A 404 4.23 24.29 2.74
CA ARG A 404 4.28 23.82 1.35
C ARG A 404 5.42 22.79 1.19
N GLY A 405 5.25 21.86 0.25
CA GLY A 405 6.37 21.12 -0.35
C GLY A 405 7.40 22.06 -0.99
N GLY A 406 8.62 21.57 -1.21
CA GLY A 406 9.73 22.40 -1.71
C GLY A 406 9.45 22.99 -3.09
N ASP A 407 9.02 22.13 -4.01
CA ASP A 407 8.42 22.50 -5.29
C ASP A 407 6.92 22.12 -5.33
N ASN A 408 6.21 22.54 -6.37
CA ASN A 408 4.77 22.36 -6.50
C ASN A 408 4.36 20.90 -6.81
N GLU A 409 5.25 20.10 -7.37
CA GLU A 409 5.02 18.67 -7.58
C GLU A 409 5.21 17.90 -6.28
N ALA A 410 6.24 18.23 -5.49
CA ALA A 410 6.47 17.71 -4.14
C ALA A 410 5.32 18.05 -3.16
N ASP A 411 4.71 19.22 -3.31
CA ASP A 411 3.48 19.58 -2.59
C ASP A 411 2.33 18.65 -3.01
N GLY A 412 2.05 18.54 -4.32
CA GLY A 412 0.99 17.68 -4.86
C GLY A 412 1.15 16.20 -4.49
N ARG A 413 2.37 15.63 -4.56
CA ARG A 413 2.68 14.24 -4.19
C ARG A 413 2.23 13.92 -2.76
N ARG A 414 2.35 14.84 -1.80
CA ARG A 414 1.89 14.64 -0.41
C ARG A 414 0.38 14.53 -0.27
N TYR A 415 -0.39 15.28 -1.06
CA TYR A 415 -1.85 15.16 -1.08
C TYR A 415 -2.28 13.82 -1.69
N MET A 416 -1.63 13.38 -2.77
CA MET A 416 -1.88 12.06 -3.37
C MET A 416 -1.55 10.93 -2.39
N GLN A 417 -0.37 10.95 -1.75
CA GLN A 417 0.02 10.01 -0.70
C GLN A 417 -0.98 9.96 0.47
N THR A 418 -1.49 11.13 0.89
CA THR A 418 -2.56 11.21 1.91
C THR A 418 -3.84 10.53 1.41
N MET A 419 -4.23 10.76 0.15
CA MET A 419 -5.40 10.12 -0.47
C MET A 419 -5.23 8.59 -0.59
N GLU A 420 -4.02 8.09 -0.86
CA GLU A 420 -3.72 6.64 -0.83
C GLU A 420 -3.97 6.06 0.58
N CYS A 421 -3.53 6.72 1.66
CA CYS A 421 -3.84 6.30 3.04
C CYS A 421 -5.35 6.22 3.31
N TYR A 422 -6.10 7.21 2.84
CA TYR A 422 -7.55 7.31 3.02
C TYR A 422 -8.30 6.19 2.30
N VAL A 423 -7.92 5.89 1.06
CA VAL A 423 -8.53 4.84 0.23
C VAL A 423 -8.24 3.46 0.82
N ALA A 424 -7.00 3.21 1.23
CA ALA A 424 -6.60 1.98 1.92
C ALA A 424 -7.38 1.78 3.23
N ALA A 425 -7.48 2.81 4.08
CA ALA A 425 -8.20 2.74 5.35
C ALA A 425 -9.72 2.55 5.16
N ALA A 426 -10.32 3.18 4.14
CA ALA A 426 -11.74 3.02 3.81
C ALA A 426 -12.08 1.62 3.29
N PHE A 427 -11.24 1.07 2.40
CA PHE A 427 -11.35 -0.33 1.96
C PHE A 427 -11.25 -1.28 3.17
N LEU A 428 -10.21 -1.13 4.00
CA LEU A 428 -10.01 -2.01 5.15
C LEU A 428 -11.16 -1.91 6.15
N ALA A 429 -11.73 -0.72 6.38
CA ALA A 429 -12.92 -0.54 7.22
C ALA A 429 -14.16 -1.26 6.64
N ARG A 430 -14.34 -1.24 5.32
CA ARG A 430 -15.41 -1.97 4.62
C ARG A 430 -15.27 -3.48 4.84
N GLU A 431 -14.07 -4.03 4.63
CA GLU A 431 -13.80 -5.45 4.81
C GLU A 431 -13.92 -5.90 6.28
N PHE A 432 -13.44 -5.10 7.23
CA PHE A 432 -13.63 -5.34 8.68
C PHE A 432 -15.11 -5.45 9.07
N ASN A 433 -15.97 -4.60 8.51
CA ASN A 433 -17.42 -4.70 8.75
C ASN A 433 -18.02 -5.98 8.13
N ARG A 434 -17.53 -6.46 6.98
CA ARG A 434 -17.95 -7.77 6.40
C ARG A 434 -17.55 -8.91 7.33
N SER A 435 -16.30 -8.94 7.81
CA SER A 435 -15.80 -9.97 8.75
C SER A 435 -16.62 -9.99 10.04
N ARG A 436 -17.00 -8.83 10.58
CA ARG A 436 -17.86 -8.72 11.77
C ARG A 436 -19.28 -9.25 11.54
N ALA A 437 -19.88 -8.95 10.39
CA ALA A 437 -21.23 -9.44 10.05
C ALA A 437 -21.26 -10.98 9.95
N ALA A 438 -20.34 -11.57 9.18
CA ALA A 438 -20.26 -13.02 9.00
C ALA A 438 -20.09 -13.79 10.33
N VAL A 439 -19.39 -13.21 11.32
CA VAL A 439 -19.22 -13.78 12.66
C VAL A 439 -20.46 -13.62 13.54
N ALA A 440 -21.21 -12.52 13.40
CA ALA A 440 -22.46 -12.31 14.13
C ALA A 440 -23.51 -13.35 13.71
N ASP A 441 -23.71 -13.51 12.40
CA ASP A 441 -24.66 -14.45 11.81
C ASP A 441 -24.34 -15.92 12.17
N ALA A 442 -23.05 -16.30 12.16
CA ALA A 442 -22.62 -17.68 12.36
C ALA A 442 -22.61 -18.14 13.83
N ALA A 443 -22.55 -17.23 14.80
CA ALA A 443 -22.22 -17.59 16.19
C ALA A 443 -23.14 -17.00 17.28
N ASN A 444 -24.13 -16.17 16.91
CA ASN A 444 -24.98 -15.42 17.86
C ASN A 444 -24.16 -14.65 18.92
N ARG A 445 -22.97 -14.18 18.53
CA ARG A 445 -22.02 -13.48 19.40
C ARG A 445 -22.31 -12.00 19.42
N MET A 446 -22.32 -11.40 20.62
CA MET A 446 -22.59 -9.99 20.81
C MET A 446 -21.39 -9.12 20.38
N VAL A 447 -21.31 -8.85 19.07
CA VAL A 447 -20.44 -7.83 18.48
C VAL A 447 -21.19 -6.48 18.55
N PRO A 448 -20.54 -5.35 18.85
CA PRO A 448 -21.20 -4.04 18.82
C PRO A 448 -21.86 -3.79 17.44
N PRO A 449 -23.07 -3.20 17.37
CA PRO A 449 -23.78 -3.03 16.10
C PRO A 449 -23.19 -1.92 15.21
N HIS A 450 -22.48 -0.97 15.81
CA HIS A 450 -21.95 0.22 15.16
C HIS A 450 -21.01 -0.12 13.99
N LYS A 451 -21.27 0.42 12.79
CA LYS A 451 -20.39 0.27 11.63
C LYS A 451 -19.16 1.17 11.77
N LEU A 452 -17.97 0.68 11.43
CA LEU A 452 -16.78 1.53 11.37
C LEU A 452 -16.63 2.07 9.95
N VAL A 453 -16.65 3.39 9.78
CA VAL A 453 -16.65 4.05 8.47
C VAL A 453 -15.51 5.07 8.44
N VAL A 454 -14.55 4.91 7.54
CA VAL A 454 -13.58 5.98 7.23
C VAL A 454 -14.16 6.81 6.09
N LEU A 455 -14.23 8.13 6.27
CA LEU A 455 -14.63 9.05 5.19
C LEU A 455 -13.67 8.90 4.01
N ARG A 456 -14.17 8.91 2.76
CA ARG A 456 -13.28 8.98 1.58
C ARG A 456 -12.80 10.42 1.40
N SER A 457 -11.50 10.58 1.15
CA SER A 457 -10.88 11.86 0.76
C SER A 457 -10.57 11.87 -0.74
N LYS A 458 -10.62 13.05 -1.34
CA LYS A 458 -10.23 13.34 -2.73
C LYS A 458 -9.13 14.41 -2.73
N VAL A 459 -8.51 14.73 -3.88
CA VAL A 459 -7.59 15.88 -3.98
C VAL A 459 -8.13 16.91 -4.99
N VAL A 460 -8.36 18.14 -4.54
CA VAL A 460 -8.64 19.28 -5.43
C VAL A 460 -7.32 19.96 -5.79
N ARG A 461 -7.05 20.11 -7.09
CA ARG A 461 -6.04 20.99 -7.67
C ARG A 461 -6.73 22.25 -8.22
N VAL A 462 -6.45 23.40 -7.63
CA VAL A 462 -6.91 24.71 -8.12
C VAL A 462 -5.95 25.22 -9.19
N GLY A 463 -6.50 25.67 -10.32
CA GLY A 463 -5.75 26.25 -11.43
C GLY A 463 -5.34 25.25 -12.53
N ASP A 464 -5.16 25.80 -13.73
CA ASP A 464 -4.86 25.06 -14.96
C ASP A 464 -3.37 25.06 -15.32
N THR A 465 -2.61 26.03 -14.79
CA THR A 465 -1.14 26.13 -14.90
C THR A 465 -0.48 26.23 -13.52
N PRO A 466 0.79 25.80 -13.37
CA PRO A 466 1.54 25.97 -12.12
C PRO A 466 1.78 27.46 -11.78
N PRO A 467 1.95 27.82 -10.49
CA PRO A 467 1.90 26.96 -9.32
C PRO A 467 0.46 26.67 -8.86
N TYR A 468 0.09 25.39 -8.85
CA TYR A 468 -1.21 24.94 -8.37
C TYR A 468 -1.36 25.15 -6.86
N THR A 469 -2.60 25.31 -6.39
CA THR A 469 -2.94 25.11 -4.97
C THR A 469 -3.65 23.78 -4.82
N PHE A 470 -3.31 23.01 -3.79
CA PHE A 470 -3.90 21.70 -3.52
C PHE A 470 -4.67 21.70 -2.20
N TYR A 471 -5.75 20.92 -2.15
CA TYR A 471 -6.50 20.59 -0.93
C TYR A 471 -6.82 19.09 -0.90
N ALA A 472 -6.68 18.44 0.25
CA ALA A 472 -7.41 17.21 0.52
C ALA A 472 -8.88 17.58 0.79
N TRP A 473 -9.81 16.79 0.27
CA TRP A 473 -11.20 17.22 0.04
C TRP A 473 -12.16 16.13 0.50
N GLU A 474 -12.91 16.43 1.56
CA GLU A 474 -13.75 15.47 2.30
C GLU A 474 -15.15 16.02 2.52
N LYS A 475 -16.14 15.14 2.71
CA LYS A 475 -17.50 15.56 3.06
C LYS A 475 -17.52 16.19 4.46
N HIS A 476 -18.18 17.33 4.61
CA HIS A 476 -18.34 17.97 5.93
C HIS A 476 -19.38 17.19 6.75
N TYR A 477 -18.91 16.26 7.57
CA TYR A 477 -19.78 15.53 8.48
C TYR A 477 -20.08 16.39 9.72
N LYS A 478 -21.28 16.98 9.74
CA LYS A 478 -21.76 17.83 10.84
C LYS A 478 -22.64 17.00 11.80
N ALA A 479 -22.04 16.02 12.47
CA ALA A 479 -22.71 15.32 13.56
C ALA A 479 -22.86 16.22 14.79
N GLU A 480 -23.82 15.92 15.65
CA GLU A 480 -23.98 16.55 16.96
C GLU A 480 -22.89 16.10 17.96
N ALA A 481 -22.36 14.89 17.76
CA ALA A 481 -21.32 14.30 18.58
C ALA A 481 -19.95 15.02 18.43
N PRO A 482 -19.18 15.18 19.52
CA PRO A 482 -17.86 15.79 19.47
C PRO A 482 -16.86 14.93 18.67
N HIS A 483 -15.85 15.59 18.09
CA HIS A 483 -14.72 14.90 17.47
C HIS A 483 -13.77 14.37 18.55
N VAL A 484 -13.47 13.07 18.54
CA VAL A 484 -12.67 12.36 19.55
C VAL A 484 -11.53 11.59 18.87
N LYS A 485 -10.33 11.67 19.45
CA LYS A 485 -9.18 10.83 19.07
C LYS A 485 -9.19 9.55 19.92
N LEU A 486 -9.43 8.40 19.28
CA LEU A 486 -9.58 7.10 19.93
C LEU A 486 -8.24 6.36 20.06
N THR A 487 -7.38 6.46 19.04
CA THR A 487 -5.99 5.98 19.10
C THR A 487 -5.00 7.02 18.54
N ASN A 488 -3.71 6.84 18.78
CA ASN A 488 -2.67 7.56 18.02
C ASN A 488 -1.77 6.60 17.22
N ASN A 489 -0.77 7.15 16.54
CA ASN A 489 0.23 6.42 15.75
C ASN A 489 1.44 5.87 16.54
N LEU A 490 1.35 5.72 17.88
CA LEU A 490 2.46 5.23 18.73
C LEU A 490 2.03 4.39 19.96
N GLY A 491 0.74 4.30 20.30
CA GLY A 491 0.24 3.48 21.41
C GLY A 491 -0.70 4.18 22.41
N TYR A 492 -1.09 5.43 22.16
CA TYR A 492 -2.22 6.03 22.89
C TYR A 492 -3.51 5.30 22.52
N VAL A 493 -4.28 4.96 23.54
CA VAL A 493 -5.65 4.45 23.45
C VAL A 493 -6.50 5.29 24.40
N CYS A 494 -7.61 5.85 23.91
CA CYS A 494 -8.51 6.66 24.72
C CYS A 494 -9.12 5.81 25.85
N LYS A 495 -9.21 6.40 27.04
CA LYS A 495 -9.90 5.81 28.18
C LYS A 495 -10.69 6.92 28.86
N ARG A 496 -11.97 6.66 29.05
CA ARG A 496 -12.94 7.47 29.76
C ARG A 496 -13.34 6.76 31.04
N ASN A 497 -13.86 7.49 32.03
CA ASN A 497 -14.17 6.90 33.34
C ASN A 497 -15.34 5.91 33.24
N GLY A 498 -16.31 6.20 32.37
CA GLY A 498 -17.58 5.48 32.29
C GLY A 498 -18.66 6.03 33.23
N ASP A 499 -18.46 7.23 33.80
CA ASP A 499 -19.37 7.87 34.74
C ASP A 499 -20.70 8.35 34.08
N ASN A 500 -20.82 8.26 32.75
CA ASN A 500 -21.97 8.65 31.95
C ASN A 500 -21.99 7.94 30.58
N ASP A 501 -23.13 8.01 29.89
CA ASP A 501 -23.39 7.33 28.61
C ASP A 501 -22.42 7.73 27.49
N ASP A 502 -21.98 8.99 27.42
CA ASP A 502 -21.00 9.45 26.42
C ASP A 502 -19.61 8.85 26.69
N ASP A 503 -19.18 8.83 27.96
CA ASP A 503 -17.93 8.22 28.40
C ASP A 503 -17.94 6.70 28.12
N GLN A 504 -19.06 6.01 28.36
CA GLN A 504 -19.23 4.60 27.98
C GLN A 504 -19.19 4.40 26.46
N ARG A 505 -19.96 5.19 25.70
CA ARG A 505 -20.00 5.16 24.23
C ARG A 505 -18.61 5.38 23.61
N ILE A 506 -17.84 6.34 24.13
CA ILE A 506 -16.45 6.59 23.70
C ILE A 506 -15.54 5.40 24.03
N ASN A 507 -15.69 4.78 25.22
CA ASN A 507 -14.94 3.57 25.57
C ASN A 507 -15.26 2.40 24.63
N GLU A 508 -16.54 2.15 24.33
CA GLU A 508 -16.98 1.11 23.39
C GLU A 508 -16.46 1.36 21.96
N MET A 509 -16.57 2.60 21.46
CA MET A 509 -16.04 2.96 20.14
C MET A 509 -14.51 2.89 20.10
N THR A 510 -13.82 3.15 21.22
CA THR A 510 -12.38 2.93 21.32
C THR A 510 -12.04 1.44 21.25
N GLN A 511 -12.81 0.55 21.88
CA GLN A 511 -12.60 -0.89 21.73
C GLN A 511 -12.82 -1.36 20.28
N LEU A 512 -13.81 -0.81 19.59
CA LEU A 512 -14.04 -1.09 18.18
C LEU A 512 -12.88 -0.58 17.29
N ALA A 513 -12.38 0.63 17.54
CA ALA A 513 -11.24 1.21 16.83
C ALA A 513 -9.94 0.41 17.05
N VAL A 514 -9.64 0.04 18.30
CA VAL A 514 -8.45 -0.76 18.65
C VAL A 514 -8.52 -2.17 18.06
N ALA A 515 -9.71 -2.77 18.01
CA ALA A 515 -9.92 -4.05 17.33
C ALA A 515 -9.78 -3.94 15.81
N PHE A 516 -10.13 -2.80 15.21
CA PHE A 516 -9.87 -2.54 13.79
C PHE A 516 -8.37 -2.41 13.50
N THR A 517 -7.61 -1.64 14.29
CA THR A 517 -6.14 -1.56 14.16
C THR A 517 -5.51 -2.96 14.16
N HIS A 518 -5.87 -3.80 15.14
CA HIS A 518 -5.40 -5.18 15.21
C HIS A 518 -5.85 -5.99 13.98
N TRP A 519 -7.14 -5.99 13.64
CA TRP A 519 -7.65 -6.71 12.48
C TRP A 519 -6.93 -6.34 11.18
N THR A 520 -6.59 -5.06 10.95
CA THR A 520 -5.86 -4.65 9.73
C THR A 520 -4.44 -5.22 9.66
N TRP A 521 -3.77 -5.36 10.80
CA TRP A 521 -2.45 -5.99 10.88
C TRP A 521 -2.55 -7.50 10.60
N HIS A 522 -3.51 -8.19 11.21
CA HIS A 522 -3.71 -9.62 10.99
C HIS A 522 -4.16 -9.93 9.54
N ALA A 523 -5.16 -9.20 9.02
CA ALA A 523 -5.72 -9.39 7.68
C ALA A 523 -4.78 -8.96 6.53
N THR A 524 -3.61 -8.38 6.84
CA THR A 524 -2.55 -8.08 5.85
C THR A 524 -1.23 -8.82 6.15
N ASP A 525 -1.27 -9.90 6.94
CA ASP A 525 -0.10 -10.71 7.37
C ASP A 525 1.07 -9.83 7.86
N GLY A 526 0.72 -8.80 8.65
CA GLY A 526 1.64 -7.83 9.26
C GLY A 526 2.13 -6.70 8.34
N VAL A 527 1.71 -6.62 7.08
CA VAL A 527 2.24 -5.64 6.11
C VAL A 527 1.75 -4.21 6.38
N LEU A 528 0.48 -4.03 6.74
CA LEU A 528 -0.17 -2.73 7.02
C LEU A 528 -0.83 -2.73 8.41
N MET A 529 -0.86 -1.59 9.09
CA MET A 529 -1.64 -1.42 10.33
C MET A 529 -2.24 0.00 10.37
N VAL A 530 -3.57 0.10 10.42
CA VAL A 530 -4.28 1.40 10.41
C VAL A 530 -4.41 1.94 11.83
N VAL A 531 -3.91 3.15 12.04
CA VAL A 531 -3.71 3.80 13.35
C VAL A 531 -4.14 5.28 13.30
N ASP A 532 -3.93 6.01 14.40
CA ASP A 532 -4.33 7.42 14.55
C ASP A 532 -5.84 7.66 14.35
N LEU A 533 -6.66 6.70 14.81
CA LEU A 533 -8.09 6.65 14.57
C LEU A 533 -8.80 7.75 15.36
N GLN A 534 -9.37 8.71 14.64
CA GLN A 534 -10.07 9.89 15.18
C GLN A 534 -11.31 10.22 14.33
N GLY A 535 -12.36 10.75 14.97
CA GLY A 535 -13.66 10.86 14.31
C GLY A 535 -14.81 11.23 15.25
N GLN A 536 -16.04 10.98 14.80
CA GLN A 536 -17.28 11.22 15.55
C GLN A 536 -18.04 9.90 15.75
N CYS A 537 -18.68 9.77 16.91
CA CYS A 537 -19.45 8.58 17.29
C CYS A 537 -20.95 8.88 17.15
N THR A 538 -21.65 8.20 16.24
CA THR A 538 -23.11 8.31 16.07
C THR A 538 -23.79 7.02 16.56
N ASP A 539 -25.11 7.05 16.73
CA ASP A 539 -25.90 5.90 17.23
C ASP A 539 -25.89 4.67 16.30
N THR A 540 -25.30 4.79 15.11
CA THR A 540 -25.19 3.70 14.12
C THR A 540 -23.77 3.47 13.59
N ALA A 541 -22.86 4.43 13.74
CA ALA A 541 -21.52 4.34 13.15
C ALA A 541 -20.44 5.14 13.91
N LEU A 542 -19.23 4.59 13.90
CA LEU A 542 -18.00 5.33 14.17
C LEU A 542 -17.48 5.91 12.85
N VAL A 543 -17.58 7.23 12.68
CA VAL A 543 -17.21 7.94 11.44
C VAL A 543 -15.84 8.59 11.62
N LEU A 544 -14.83 8.00 11.00
CA LEU A 544 -13.40 8.33 11.11
C LEU A 544 -12.90 9.21 9.97
N THR A 545 -11.90 10.02 10.28
CA THR A 545 -11.16 10.89 9.35
C THR A 545 -9.70 10.97 9.82
N ASP A 546 -8.80 11.38 8.92
CA ASP A 546 -7.36 11.48 9.13
C ASP A 546 -6.69 10.24 9.76
N PRO A 547 -6.92 9.03 9.23
CA PRO A 547 -6.16 7.86 9.64
C PRO A 547 -4.69 7.96 9.19
N ALA A 548 -3.81 7.28 9.92
CA ALA A 548 -2.46 6.98 9.48
C ALA A 548 -2.31 5.47 9.25
N ILE A 549 -1.32 5.07 8.45
CA ILE A 549 -1.01 3.66 8.21
C ILE A 549 0.47 3.43 8.52
N HIS A 550 0.75 2.51 9.43
CA HIS A 550 2.07 1.91 9.55
C HIS A 550 2.25 0.87 8.45
N SER A 551 3.41 0.84 7.81
CA SER A 551 3.72 -0.19 6.82
C SER A 551 5.18 -0.62 6.87
N LEU A 552 5.47 -1.83 6.41
CA LEU A 552 6.82 -2.37 6.35
C LEU A 552 7.64 -1.89 5.13
N GLY A 553 7.18 -0.82 4.45
CA GLY A 553 7.91 -0.19 3.34
C GLY A 553 7.10 0.37 2.17
N TYR A 554 5.79 0.54 2.35
CA TYR A 554 4.92 0.99 1.26
C TYR A 554 5.19 2.47 0.93
N GLN A 555 5.82 2.74 -0.22
CA GLN A 555 6.41 4.06 -0.52
C GLN A 555 5.40 5.22 -0.64
N SER A 556 4.10 4.92 -0.76
CA SER A 556 3.06 5.94 -0.67
C SER A 556 2.79 6.43 0.74
N PHE A 557 3.09 5.62 1.77
CA PHE A 557 2.84 5.98 3.18
C PHE A 557 4.09 6.60 3.83
N VAL A 558 4.94 7.30 3.07
CA VAL A 558 6.21 7.92 3.54
C VAL A 558 5.97 9.31 4.18
N GLY A 559 4.84 9.45 4.88
CA GLY A 559 4.51 10.62 5.71
C GLY A 559 5.06 10.47 7.14
N GLY A 560 5.20 11.59 7.86
CA GLY A 560 5.73 11.61 9.23
C GLY A 560 4.88 10.87 10.27
N THR A 561 3.69 10.42 9.89
CA THR A 561 2.77 9.62 10.71
C THR A 561 3.05 8.11 10.65
N ASN A 562 3.75 7.62 9.61
CA ASN A 562 4.13 6.21 9.48
C ASN A 562 5.42 5.92 10.26
N LEU A 563 5.29 5.22 11.39
CA LEU A 563 6.43 4.79 12.21
C LEU A 563 6.88 3.34 11.92
N GLY A 564 6.35 2.72 10.86
CA GLY A 564 6.68 1.36 10.40
C GLY A 564 6.72 0.32 11.52
N LYS A 565 7.78 -0.50 11.53
CA LYS A 565 8.05 -1.52 12.57
C LYS A 565 7.95 -0.97 14.01
N ARG A 566 8.41 0.26 14.26
CA ARG A 566 8.39 0.86 15.61
C ARG A 566 6.96 1.13 16.08
N GLY A 567 6.11 1.66 15.19
CA GLY A 567 4.71 1.90 15.49
C GLY A 567 3.94 0.60 15.70
N MET A 568 4.14 -0.38 14.81
CA MET A 568 3.54 -1.71 14.92
C MET A 568 3.93 -2.41 16.24
N ALA A 569 5.22 -2.47 16.58
CA ALA A 569 5.68 -3.11 17.81
C ALA A 569 5.16 -2.40 19.08
N ALA A 570 5.00 -1.07 19.04
CA ALA A 570 4.41 -0.31 20.15
C ALA A 570 2.90 -0.61 20.32
N PHE A 571 2.18 -0.89 19.22
CA PHE A 571 0.82 -1.43 19.30
C PHE A 571 0.80 -2.85 19.85
N CYS A 572 1.50 -3.82 19.24
CA CYS A 572 1.45 -5.24 19.64
C CYS A 572 1.79 -5.43 21.12
N SER A 573 2.88 -4.84 21.60
CA SER A 573 3.32 -4.95 23.00
C SER A 573 2.29 -4.40 24.02
N SER A 574 1.46 -3.42 23.63
CA SER A 574 0.47 -2.76 24.49
C SER A 574 -0.98 -3.23 24.27
N HIS A 575 -1.30 -3.82 23.12
CA HIS A 575 -2.61 -4.40 22.83
C HIS A 575 -2.90 -5.62 23.68
N ARG A 576 -4.16 -5.83 24.05
CA ARG A 576 -4.68 -7.10 24.59
C ARG A 576 -6.06 -7.31 23.98
N CYS A 577 -6.36 -8.53 23.53
CA CYS A 577 -7.57 -8.80 22.76
C CYS A 577 -8.84 -8.49 23.55
N ASN A 578 -9.65 -7.57 23.05
CA ASN A 578 -10.95 -7.24 23.59
C ASN A 578 -12.05 -8.18 23.05
N ALA A 579 -13.32 -7.92 23.40
CA ALA A 579 -14.45 -8.73 22.97
C ALA A 579 -14.62 -8.80 21.44
N VAL A 580 -14.28 -7.73 20.71
CA VAL A 580 -14.37 -7.69 19.23
C VAL A 580 -13.25 -8.52 18.61
N CYS A 581 -12.00 -8.40 19.10
CA CYS A 581 -10.88 -9.24 18.66
C CYS A 581 -11.19 -10.74 18.86
N ARG A 582 -11.69 -11.10 20.05
CA ARG A 582 -12.04 -12.48 20.42
C ARG A 582 -13.27 -13.01 19.67
N ALA A 583 -14.25 -12.16 19.37
CA ALA A 583 -15.38 -12.57 18.53
C ALA A 583 -14.90 -12.95 17.13
N LEU A 584 -14.04 -12.13 16.53
CA LEU A 584 -13.40 -12.32 15.21
C LEU A 584 -12.36 -13.45 15.18
N GLY A 585 -12.00 -14.06 16.31
CA GLY A 585 -11.02 -15.15 16.37
C GLY A 585 -9.56 -14.72 16.16
N LEU A 586 -9.24 -13.44 16.37
CA LEU A 586 -7.87 -12.95 16.23
C LEU A 586 -6.95 -13.57 17.32
N PRO A 587 -5.71 -13.99 16.98
CA PRO A 587 -4.68 -14.34 17.96
C PRO A 587 -4.22 -13.09 18.71
N GLU A 588 -3.52 -13.21 19.84
CA GLU A 588 -2.81 -12.03 20.41
C GLU A 588 -1.61 -11.65 19.50
N PRO A 589 -1.33 -10.34 19.30
CA PRO A 589 -0.39 -9.84 18.27
C PRO A 589 1.05 -9.55 18.75
#